data_AF-U6F8W5-F1
#
_entry.id   AF-U6F8W5-F1
#
_cell.length_a   1.000
_cell.length_b   1.000
_cell.length_c   1.000
_cell.angle_alpha   90.00
_cell.angle_beta   90.00
_cell.angle_gamma   90.00
#
_symmetry.space_group_name_H-M   'P 1'
#
loop_
_entity.id
_entity.type
_entity.pdbx_description
1 polymer ?
#
loop_
_entity_poly.entity_id
_entity_poly.type
_entity_poly.pdbx_seq_one_letter_code
_entity_poly.pdbx_strand_id
1 'polypeptide(L)'
;MEDGLVKPNKLGVPQGGPLSPILSNIYLDKMDQELEQRSLCFVPYADDCNIFVKSNKSANRVMKSISSWLERKLFLKVNATKTKVVKPTKSNFLGFTFWKSGNS
;
A
#
# COMPACT_ATOMS: atom_id res chain seq x y z
N MET A 1 -11.27 -26.18 -3.26
CA MET A 1 -12.28 -26.92 -4.05
C MET A 1 -12.62 -28.15 -3.22
N GLU A 2 -13.62 -28.02 -2.36
CA GLU A 2 -14.25 -29.12 -1.62
C GLU A 2 -15.75 -29.03 -1.96
N ASP A 3 -16.30 -30.13 -2.45
CA ASP A 3 -17.75 -30.40 -2.61
C ASP A 3 -18.60 -29.53 -3.57
N GLY A 4 -18.08 -29.10 -4.72
CA GLY A 4 -18.91 -28.70 -5.88
C GLY A 4 -19.89 -27.53 -5.68
N LEU A 5 -19.92 -26.92 -4.49
CA LEU A 5 -20.76 -25.78 -4.13
C LEU A 5 -19.91 -24.53 -4.22
N VAL A 6 -20.12 -23.76 -5.30
CA VAL A 6 -19.59 -22.41 -5.43
C VAL A 6 -20.26 -21.54 -4.37
N LYS A 7 -19.63 -21.39 -3.20
CA LYS A 7 -20.05 -20.39 -2.22
C LYS A 7 -19.83 -19.00 -2.86
N PRO A 8 -20.87 -18.17 -3.02
CA PRO A 8 -20.68 -16.83 -3.52
C PRO A 8 -19.81 -16.05 -2.53
N ASN A 9 -18.62 -15.65 -2.97
CA ASN A 9 -17.78 -14.74 -2.20
C ASN A 9 -18.49 -13.38 -2.21
N LYS A 10 -18.99 -12.95 -1.04
CA LYS A 10 -19.64 -11.64 -0.88
C LYS A 10 -18.65 -10.48 -0.99
N LEU A 11 -17.37 -10.73 -0.72
CA LEU A 11 -16.28 -9.75 -0.75
C LEU A 11 -14.98 -10.42 -1.22
N GLY A 12 -14.20 -9.68 -2.01
CA GLY A 12 -12.89 -10.11 -2.51
C GLY A 12 -12.94 -10.80 -3.87
N VAL A 13 -11.81 -10.78 -4.57
CA VAL A 13 -11.61 -11.50 -5.83
C VAL A 13 -11.03 -12.89 -5.54
N PRO A 14 -11.36 -13.93 -6.34
CA PRO A 14 -10.71 -15.24 -6.21
C PRO A 14 -9.19 -15.11 -6.30
N GLN A 15 -8.48 -15.63 -5.30
CA GLN A 15 -7.01 -15.65 -5.33
C GLN A 15 -6.54 -16.63 -6.41
N GLY A 16 -5.65 -16.18 -7.30
CA GLY A 16 -5.15 -16.98 -8.43
C GLY A 16 -5.96 -16.83 -9.72
N GLY A 17 -7.01 -16.01 -9.74
CA GLY A 17 -7.66 -15.63 -10.99
C GLY A 17 -6.74 -14.74 -11.85
N PRO A 18 -6.64 -14.95 -13.17
CA PRO A 18 -5.76 -14.15 -14.03
C PRO A 18 -6.14 -12.66 -14.06
N LEU A 19 -7.39 -12.32 -13.73
CA LEU A 19 -7.89 -10.94 -13.67
C LEU A 19 -7.65 -10.25 -12.33
N SER A 20 -7.38 -11.01 -11.26
CA SER A 20 -7.26 -10.48 -9.91
C SER A 20 -6.21 -9.37 -9.78
N PRO A 21 -5.01 -9.46 -10.42
CA PRO A 21 -4.03 -8.37 -10.36
C PRO A 21 -4.53 -7.06 -10.97
N ILE A 22 -5.23 -7.13 -12.11
CA ILE A 22 -5.75 -5.94 -12.80
C ILE A 22 -6.87 -5.29 -11.98
N LEU A 23 -7.77 -6.09 -11.43
CA LEU A 23 -8.86 -5.61 -10.59
C LEU A 23 -8.35 -4.91 -9.33
N SER A 24 -7.31 -5.46 -8.69
CA SER A 24 -6.65 -4.82 -7.55
C SER A 24 -6.05 -3.46 -7.93
N ASN A 25 -5.37 -3.35 -9.07
CA ASN A 25 -4.80 -2.08 -9.52
C ASN A 25 -5.88 -1.03 -9.83
N ILE A 26 -6.97 -1.41 -10.52
CA ILE A 26 -8.10 -0.50 -10.78
C ILE A 26 -8.73 -0.02 -9.46
N TYR A 27 -8.81 -0.90 -8.47
CA TYR A 27 -9.35 -0.53 -7.16
C TYR A 27 -8.45 0.46 -6.41
N LEU A 28 -7.12 0.24 -6.49
CA LEU A 28 -6.10 1.05 -5.82
C LEU A 28 -5.79 2.36 -6.54
N ASP A 29 -6.18 2.54 -7.80
CA ASP A 29 -6.04 3.81 -8.54
C ASP A 29 -6.60 5.03 -7.77
N LYS A 30 -7.69 4.83 -7.02
CA LYS A 30 -8.25 5.87 -6.14
C LYS A 30 -7.29 6.33 -5.03
N MET A 31 -6.47 5.41 -4.51
CA MET A 31 -5.43 5.75 -3.53
C MET A 31 -4.35 6.59 -4.19
N ASP A 32 -3.94 6.25 -5.42
CA ASP A 32 -2.92 7.00 -6.16
C ASP A 32 -3.39 8.43 -6.43
N GLN A 33 -4.63 8.60 -6.90
CA GLN A 33 -5.24 9.93 -7.10
C GLN A 33 -5.27 10.76 -5.80
N GLU A 34 -5.59 10.14 -4.65
CA GLU A 34 -5.59 10.84 -3.36
C GLU A 34 -4.18 11.26 -2.93
N LEU A 35 -3.16 10.42 -3.18
CA LEU A 35 -1.77 10.74 -2.88
C LEU A 35 -1.24 11.88 -3.77
N GLU A 36 -1.62 11.88 -5.05
CA GLU A 36 -1.31 12.95 -6.01
C GLU A 36 -1.96 14.28 -5.62
N GLN A 37 -3.25 14.27 -5.26
CA GLN A 37 -3.97 15.46 -4.77
C GLN A 37 -3.32 16.07 -3.54
N ARG A 38 -2.67 15.25 -2.70
CA ARG A 38 -1.91 15.69 -1.52
C ARG A 38 -0.46 16.08 -1.83
N SER A 39 -0.05 15.99 -3.09
CA SER A 39 1.31 16.27 -3.57
C SER A 39 2.38 15.48 -2.80
N LEU A 40 2.09 14.20 -2.53
CA LEU A 40 3.03 13.30 -1.86
C LEU A 40 3.93 12.62 -2.90
N CYS A 41 5.20 12.38 -2.55
CA CYS A 41 6.08 11.51 -3.33
C CYS A 41 5.81 10.05 -2.92
N PHE A 42 5.44 9.18 -3.85
CA PHE A 42 5.15 7.77 -3.54
C PHE A 42 5.52 6.84 -4.69
N VAL A 43 5.63 5.54 -4.37
CA VAL A 43 5.84 4.46 -5.34
C VAL A 43 4.87 3.33 -4.99
N PRO A 44 3.83 3.09 -5.82
CA PRO A 44 2.93 1.96 -5.66
C PRO A 44 3.48 0.70 -6.34
N TYR A 45 3.24 -0.48 -5.75
CA TYR A 45 3.50 -1.78 -6.34
C TYR A 45 2.48 -2.81 -5.82
N ALA A 46 1.48 -3.13 -6.63
CA ALA A 46 0.34 -3.95 -6.20
C ALA A 46 -0.26 -3.42 -4.88
N ASP A 47 -0.30 -4.21 -3.81
CA ASP A 47 -0.78 -3.79 -2.49
C ASP A 47 0.29 -3.12 -1.60
N ASP A 48 1.56 -3.11 -2.01
CA ASP A 48 2.66 -2.49 -1.27
C ASP A 48 2.94 -1.09 -1.82
N CYS A 49 2.97 -0.08 -0.95
CA CYS A 49 3.16 1.31 -1.34
C CYS A 49 4.08 2.04 -0.37
N ASN A 50 5.12 2.66 -0.91
CA ASN A 50 6.02 3.52 -0.16
C ASN A 50 5.68 5.00 -0.37
N ILE A 51 5.62 5.77 0.73
CA ILE A 51 5.42 7.21 0.71
C ILE A 51 6.64 7.90 1.32
N PHE A 52 7.25 8.82 0.59
CA PHE A 52 8.48 9.51 0.95
C PHE A 52 8.17 10.92 1.46
N VAL A 53 8.72 11.27 2.62
CA VAL A 53 8.54 12.57 3.26
C VAL A 53 9.84 13.06 3.91
N LYS A 54 9.93 14.37 4.15
CA LYS A 54 11.15 15.03 4.65
C LYS A 54 11.40 14.86 6.15
N SER A 55 10.40 14.47 6.95
CA SER A 55 10.55 14.38 8.41
C SER A 55 9.70 13.29 9.06
N ASN A 56 10.18 12.74 10.18
CA ASN A 56 9.44 11.75 10.97
C ASN A 56 8.06 12.27 11.44
N LYS A 57 7.96 13.56 11.80
CA LYS A 57 6.67 14.16 12.18
C LYS A 57 5.68 14.13 11.02
N SER A 58 6.14 14.47 9.82
CA SER A 58 5.33 14.40 8.61
C SER A 58 4.95 12.96 8.27
N ALA A 59 5.87 12.01 8.45
CA ALA A 59 5.64 10.59 8.17
C ALA A 59 4.51 10.02 9.03
N ASN A 60 4.57 10.27 10.35
CA ASN A 60 3.51 9.81 11.26
C ASN A 60 2.16 10.47 10.95
N ARG A 61 2.15 11.76 10.60
CA ARG A 61 0.93 12.47 10.19
C ARG A 61 0.33 11.88 8.92
N VAL A 62 1.15 11.66 7.89
CA VAL A 62 0.71 11.09 6.61
C VAL A 62 0.24 9.66 6.80
N MET A 63 0.99 8.82 7.52
CA MET A 63 0.61 7.43 7.82
C MET A 63 -0.78 7.37 8.46
N LYS A 64 -1.01 8.13 9.55
CA LYS A 64 -2.32 8.15 10.21
C LYS A 64 -3.44 8.64 9.27
N SER A 65 -3.17 9.67 8.48
CA SER A 65 -4.16 10.27 7.59
C SER A 65 -4.54 9.36 6.42
N ILE A 66 -3.56 8.69 5.81
CA ILE A 66 -3.79 7.77 4.68
C ILE A 66 -4.44 6.48 5.18
N SER A 67 -3.99 5.91 6.29
CA SER A 67 -4.66 4.74 6.89
C SER A 67 -6.13 5.01 7.18
N SER A 68 -6.45 6.15 7.79
CA SER A 68 -7.85 6.54 8.04
C SER A 68 -8.64 6.79 6.74
N TRP A 69 -7.99 7.26 5.68
CA TRP A 69 -8.65 7.46 4.39
C TRP A 69 -8.96 6.12 3.71
N LEU A 70 -8.01 5.19 3.69
CA LEU A 70 -8.18 3.85 3.13
C LEU A 70 -9.33 3.09 3.79
N GLU A 71 -9.40 3.13 5.12
CA GLU A 71 -10.47 2.47 5.88
C GLU A 71 -11.85 3.09 5.60
N ARG A 72 -11.95 4.41 5.43
CA ARG A 72 -13.23 5.10 5.24
C ARG A 72 -13.72 5.15 3.80
N LYS A 73 -12.80 5.17 2.82
CA LYS A 73 -13.12 5.40 1.40
C LYS A 73 -13.02 4.13 0.56
N LEU A 74 -12.03 3.30 0.86
CA LEU A 74 -11.80 2.03 0.16
C LEU A 74 -12.18 0.82 1.03
N PHE A 75 -12.64 1.01 2.27
CA PHE A 75 -13.00 -0.08 3.19
C PHE A 75 -11.90 -1.14 3.33
N LEU A 76 -10.64 -0.74 3.11
CA LEU A 76 -9.46 -1.59 3.22
C LEU A 76 -8.90 -1.48 4.63
N LYS A 77 -8.51 -2.61 5.22
CA LYS A 77 -7.83 -2.66 6.51
C LYS A 77 -6.33 -2.61 6.31
N VAL A 78 -5.67 -1.59 6.85
CA VAL A 78 -4.21 -1.48 6.80
C VAL A 78 -3.58 -2.50 7.75
N ASN A 79 -2.52 -3.17 7.29
CA ASN A 79 -1.78 -4.10 8.11
C ASN A 79 -0.81 -3.35 9.05
N ALA A 80 -1.28 -3.01 10.25
CA ALA A 80 -0.52 -2.22 11.23
C ALA A 80 0.82 -2.84 11.66
N THR A 81 1.02 -4.17 11.54
CA THR A 81 2.31 -4.80 11.87
C THR A 81 3.31 -4.71 10.72
N LYS A 82 2.83 -4.64 9.47
CA LYS A 82 3.65 -4.45 8.27
C LYS A 82 3.92 -2.98 7.96
N THR A 83 2.99 -2.08 8.26
CA THR A 83 3.14 -0.64 8.00
C THR A 83 4.02 0.03 9.05
N LYS A 84 5.12 0.67 8.62
CA LYS A 84 6.13 1.23 9.51
C LYS A 84 6.66 2.55 8.97
N VAL A 85 6.91 3.52 9.85
CA VAL A 85 7.74 4.68 9.55
C VAL A 85 9.19 4.31 9.78
N VAL A 86 9.98 4.20 8.71
CA VAL A 86 11.39 3.84 8.77
C VAL A 86 12.24 4.77 7.91
N LYS A 87 13.53 4.85 8.22
CA LYS A 87 14.50 5.48 7.31
C LYS A 87 14.73 4.56 6.11
N PRO A 88 15.06 5.10 4.92
CA PRO A 88 15.36 4.29 3.73
C PRO A 88 16.41 3.20 3.97
N THR A 89 17.40 3.47 4.85
CA THR A 89 18.45 2.49 5.19
C THR A 89 17.99 1.29 6.03
N LYS A 90 16.76 1.35 6.56
CA LYS A 90 16.14 0.29 7.35
C LYS A 90 14.87 -0.25 6.68
N SER A 91 14.57 0.17 5.45
CA SER A 91 13.43 -0.34 4.67
C SER A 91 13.88 -1.43 3.71
N ASN A 92 13.09 -2.49 3.59
CA ASN A 92 13.19 -3.44 2.49
C ASN A 92 11.98 -3.23 1.59
N PHE A 93 12.19 -2.99 0.30
CA PHE A 93 11.14 -2.83 -0.69
C PHE A 93 11.50 -3.62 -1.94
N LEU A 94 10.63 -4.55 -2.34
CA LEU A 94 10.83 -5.44 -3.50
C LEU A 94 12.17 -6.21 -3.46
N GLY A 95 12.67 -6.53 -2.27
CA GLY A 95 13.95 -7.23 -2.09
C GLY A 95 15.17 -6.30 -2.05
N PHE A 96 15.01 -4.99 -2.23
CA PHE A 96 16.08 -4.01 -2.19
C PHE A 96 16.04 -3.18 -0.90
N THR A 97 17.22 -2.72 -0.47
CA THR A 97 17.37 -1.74 0.61
C THR A 97 18.19 -0.56 0.10
N PHE A 98 18.00 0.61 0.70
CA PHE A 98 18.79 1.78 0.36
C PHE A 98 20.02 1.83 1.24
N TRP A 99 21.17 2.16 0.67
CA TRP A 99 22.36 2.46 1.46
C TRP A 99 22.74 3.93 1.24
N LYS A 100 23.24 4.57 2.29
CA LYS A 100 23.78 5.93 2.17
C LYS A 100 25.18 5.82 1.55
N SER A 101 25.31 6.11 0.25
CA SER A 101 26.62 6.28 -0.37
C SER A 101 27.34 7.43 0.33
N GLY A 102 28.46 7.12 0.98
CA GLY A 102 29.30 8.11 1.63
C GLY A 102 30.11 8.82 0.57
N ASN A 103 29.60 9.92 0.04
CA ASN A 103 30.47 10.96 -0.49
C ASN A 103 30.72 11.97 0.63
N SER A 104 32.01 12.19 0.86
CA SER A 104 32.66 13.04 1.87
C SER A 104 32.07 14.45 1.96
#